data_AF-A0A2M9P6T1-F1
#
_entry.id   AF-A0A2M9P6T1-F1
#
_cell.length_a   1.000
_cell.length_b   1.000
_cell.length_c   1.000
_cell.angle_alpha   90.00
_cell.angle_beta   90.00
_cell.angle_gamma   90.00
#
_symmetry.space_group_name_H-M   'P 1'
#
loop_
_entity.id
_entity.type
_entity.pdbx_description
1 polymer ?
#
loop_
_entity_poly.entity_id
_entity_poly.type
_entity_poly.pdbx_seq_one_letter_code
_entity_poly.pdbx_strand_id
1 'polypeptide(L)' 'AFSPEIRRVIYTTNAIESLNRIIRKAIKTRGSFPSEDAAEKLIYLAIRGHEKTARTVRGWLTAVNQFAIMFEDRFKPIQG' A
#
# COMPACT_ATOMS: atom_id res chain seq x y z
N ALA A 1 19.65 8.77 11.78
CA ALA A 1 19.22 7.80 10.75
C ALA A 1 17.93 7.11 11.22
N PHE A 2 17.04 6.69 10.32
CA PHE A 2 15.81 6.00 10.70
C PHE A 2 16.08 4.64 11.36
N SER A 3 15.21 4.25 12.30
CA SER A 3 15.32 2.98 13.01
C SER A 3 15.24 1.77 12.05
N PRO A 4 15.79 0.60 12.41
CA PRO A 4 15.67 -0.62 11.60
C PRO A 4 14.22 -0.98 11.24
N GLU A 5 13.28 -0.71 12.13
CA GLU A 5 11.85 -0.99 11.97
C GLU A 5 11.23 -0.13 10.87
N ILE A 6 11.55 1.17 10.85
CA ILE A 6 11.13 2.11 9.81
C ILE A 6 11.73 1.70 8.47
N ARG A 7 13.05 1.47 8.44
CA ARG A 7 13.76 1.08 7.21
C ARG A 7 13.20 -0.20 6.61
N ARG A 8 12.87 -1.19 7.45
CA ARG A 8 12.29 -2.46 7.01
C ARG A 8 10.96 -2.26 6.29
N VAL A 9 10.09 -1.38 6.78
CA VAL A 9 8.81 -1.10 6.11
C VAL A 9 9.02 -0.37 4.78
N ILE A 10 9.93 0.61 4.73
CA ILE A 10 10.18 1.41 3.53
C ILE A 10 10.85 0.59 2.43
N TYR A 11 11.86 -0.22 2.78
CA TYR A 11 12.63 -0.97 1.79
C TYR A 11 11.95 -2.25 1.31
N THR A 12 10.85 -2.69 1.93
CA THR A 12 10.08 -3.80 1.37
C THR A 12 9.28 -3.35 0.14
N THR A 13 9.52 -3.98 -1.01
CA THR A 13 8.77 -3.74 -2.24
C THR A 13 7.43 -4.48 -2.28
N ASN A 14 7.20 -5.42 -1.35
CA ASN A 14 6.02 -6.30 -1.30
C ASN A 14 4.68 -5.58 -1.47
N ALA A 15 4.50 -4.40 -0.87
CA ALA A 15 3.24 -3.64 -0.99
C ALA A 15 3.03 -3.10 -2.41
N ILE A 16 4.07 -2.51 -2.99
CA ILE A 16 4.05 -1.96 -4.35
C ILE A 16 3.93 -3.09 -5.38
N GLU A 17 4.67 -4.18 -5.20
CA GLU A 17 4.60 -5.37 -6.05
C GLU A 17 3.24 -6.05 -6.00
N SER A 18 2.64 -6.18 -4.81
CA SER A 18 1.28 -6.71 -4.64
C SER A 18 0.26 -5.87 -5.40
N LEU A 19 0.30 -4.54 -5.24
CA LEU A 19 -0.59 -3.62 -5.94
C LEU A 19 -0.41 -3.72 -7.47
N ASN A 20 0.84 -3.65 -7.94
CA ASN A 20 1.17 -3.77 -9.36
C ASN A 20 0.71 -5.11 -9.94
N ARG A 21 0.79 -6.21 -9.18
CA ARG A 21 0.28 -7.53 -9.59
C ARG A 21 -1.24 -7.50 -9.79
N ILE A 22 -1.98 -6.85 -8.90
CA ILE A 22 -3.44 -6.72 -9.02
C ILE A 22 -3.83 -5.88 -10.23
N ILE A 23 -3.16 -4.74 -10.43
CA ILE A 23 -3.41 -3.86 -11.58
C ILE A 23 -3.11 -4.62 -12.89
N ARG A 24 -1.93 -5.26 -12.99
CA ARG A 24 -1.57 -6.08 -14.16
C ARG A 24 -2.58 -7.20 -14.41
N LYS A 25 -3.06 -7.88 -13.36
CA LYS A 25 -4.08 -8.92 -13.49
C LYS A 25 -5.40 -8.36 -14.05
N ALA A 26 -5.83 -7.18 -13.59
CA ALA A 26 -7.08 -6.56 -14.03
C ALA A 26 -7.04 -6.16 -15.51
N ILE A 27 -5.89 -5.67 -15.99
CA ILE A 27 -5.75 -5.20 -17.38
C ILE A 27 -5.35 -6.32 -18.36
N LYS A 28 -4.71 -7.41 -17.91
CA LYS A 28 -4.14 -8.47 -18.77
C LYS A 28 -5.16 -9.10 -19.73
N THR A 29 -6.43 -9.17 -19.36
CA THR A 29 -7.50 -9.77 -20.17
C THR A 29 -8.27 -8.77 -21.01
N ARG A 30 -7.90 -7.48 -20.96
CA ARG A 30 -8.53 -6.41 -21.75
C ARG A 30 -7.67 -6.11 -22.97
N GLY A 31 -8.31 -5.94 -24.12
CA GLY A 31 -7.69 -5.42 -25.34
C GLY A 31 -7.49 -3.91 -25.23
N SER A 32 -7.98 -3.15 -26.20
CA SER A 32 -8.05 -1.69 -26.08
C SER A 32 -9.15 -1.26 -25.09
N PHE A 33 -8.92 -0.14 -24.41
CA PHE A 33 -9.97 0.54 -23.66
C PHE A 33 -10.72 1.51 -24.59
N PRO A 34 -12.05 1.60 -24.49
CA PRO A 34 -12.85 2.50 -25.33
C PRO A 34 -12.69 3.98 -24.95
N SER A 35 -12.21 4.28 -23.74
CA SER A 35 -11.90 5.61 -23.24
C SER A 35 -10.95 5.55 -22.04
N GLU A 36 -10.35 6.68 -21.68
CA GLU A 36 -9.53 6.82 -20.47
C GLU A 36 -10.37 6.53 -19.20
N ASP A 37 -11.58 7.09 -19.10
CA ASP A 37 -12.55 6.81 -18.05
C ASP A 37 -12.80 5.32 -17.82
N ALA A 38 -12.85 4.52 -18.89
CA ALA A 38 -13.09 3.08 -18.79
C ALA A 38 -11.88 2.37 -18.17
N ALA A 39 -10.66 2.80 -18.52
CA ALA A 39 -9.43 2.29 -17.91
C ALA A 39 -9.33 2.70 -16.43
N GLU A 40 -9.63 3.96 -16.11
CA GLU A 40 -9.60 4.48 -14.74
C GLU A 40 -10.58 3.72 -13.83
N LYS A 41 -11.84 3.58 -14.25
CA LYS A 41 -12.87 2.85 -13.49
C LYS A 41 -12.46 1.39 -13.24
N LEU A 42 -11.86 0.73 -14.22
CA LEU A 42 -11.38 -0.65 -14.06
C LEU A 42 -10.27 -0.75 -13.01
N ILE A 43 -9.26 0.14 -13.08
CA ILE A 43 -8.16 0.18 -12.11
C ILE A 43 -8.70 0.49 -10.71
N TYR A 44 -9.59 1.47 -10.59
CA TYR A 44 -10.26 1.82 -9.33
C TYR A 44 -10.97 0.60 -8.71
N LEU A 45 -11.81 -0.10 -9.49
CA LEU A 45 -12.54 -1.27 -9.01
C LEU A 45 -11.61 -2.42 -8.61
N ALA A 46 -10.51 -2.62 -9.34
CA ALA A 46 -9.51 -3.64 -9.00
C ALA A 46 -8.82 -3.34 -7.67
N ILE A 47 -8.44 -2.08 -7.44
CA ILE A 47 -7.82 -1.64 -6.18
C ILE A 47 -8.81 -1.76 -5.02
N ARG A 48 -10.05 -1.27 -5.19
CA ARG A 48 -11.11 -1.37 -4.17
C ARG A 48 -11.45 -2.82 -3.81
N GLY A 49 -11.46 -3.71 -4.80
CA GLY A 49 -11.66 -5.14 -4.55
C GLY A 49 -10.51 -5.74 -3.73
N HIS A 50 -9.27 -5.36 -4.04
CA HIS A 50 -8.09 -5.86 -3.32
C HIS A 50 -8.00 -5.35 -1.88
N GLU A 51 -8.36 -4.09 -1.64
CA GLU A 51 -8.35 -3.43 -0.32
C GLU A 51 -9.07 -4.28 0.74
N LYS A 52 -10.22 -4.87 0.39
CA LYS A 52 -11.01 -5.74 1.28
C LYS A 52 -10.27 -6.99 1.77
N THR A 53 -9.25 -7.42 1.04
CA THR A 53 -8.45 -8.63 1.31
C THR A 53 -7.02 -8.31 1.73
N ALA A 54 -6.65 -7.04 1.72
CA ALA A 54 -5.30 -6.60 2.03
C ALA A 54 -4.99 -6.88 3.51
N ARG A 55 -3.81 -7.42 3.77
CA ARG A 55 -3.30 -7.63 5.13
C ARG A 55 -2.48 -6.42 5.56
N THR A 56 -2.48 -6.14 6.86
CA THR A 56 -1.61 -5.12 7.44
C THR A 56 -0.15 -5.41 7.11
N VAL A 57 0.61 -4.37 6.77
CA VAL A 57 2.04 -4.48 6.51
C VAL A 57 2.75 -5.03 7.75
N ARG A 58 3.58 -6.06 7.56
CA ARG A 58 4.25 -6.75 8.67
C ARG A 58 5.14 -5.77 9.44
N GLY A 59 4.89 -5.65 10.74
CA GLY A 59 5.64 -4.76 11.62
C GLY A 59 5.42 -3.27 11.35
N TRP A 60 4.28 -2.92 10.75
CA TRP A 60 3.80 -1.54 10.63
C TRP A 60 3.64 -0.88 12.00
N LEU A 61 3.00 -1.55 12.96
CA LEU A 61 2.77 -1.02 14.31
C LEU A 61 4.08 -0.58 14.98
N THR A 62 5.11 -1.43 14.93
CA THR A 62 6.42 -1.11 15.50
C THR A 62 7.06 0.10 14.81
N ALA A 63 6.95 0.20 13.48
CA ALA A 63 7.45 1.34 12.72
C ALA A 63 6.70 2.64 13.06
N VAL A 64 5.36 2.59 13.21
CA VAL A 64 4.55 3.75 13.61
C VAL A 64 4.94 4.25 14.99
N ASN A 65 5.18 3.35 15.95
CA ASN A 65 5.63 3.76 17.28
C ASN A 65 7.02 4.43 17.23
N GLN A 66 7.93 3.97 16.37
CA GLN A 66 9.20 4.64 16.13
C GLN A 66 9.03 6.02 15.47
N PHE A 67 8.07 6.16 14.54
CA PHE A 67 7.72 7.46 13.96
C PHE A 67 7.14 8.42 15.01
N ALA A 68 6.29 7.93 15.92
CA ALA A 68 5.71 8.75 16.99
C ALA A 68 6.77 9.27 17.98
N ILE A 69 7.82 8.48 18.25
CA ILE A 69 8.95 8.93 19.08
C ILE A 69 9.79 9.98 18.33
N MET A 70 10.05 9.77 17.04
CA MET A 70 10.91 10.66 16.24
C MET A 70 10.22 11.99 15.87
N PHE A 71 8.89 11.98 15.77
CA PHE A 71 8.07 13.11 15.32
C PHE A 71 6.86 13.30 16.26
N GLU A 72 7.13 13.52 17.54
CA GLU A 72 6.14 13.63 18.61
C GLU A 72 5.08 14.72 18.39
N ASP A 73 5.44 15.79 17.67
CA ASP A 73 4.57 16.91 17.29
C ASP A 73 3.65 16.58 16.10
N ARG A 74 3.93 15.50 15.36
CA ARG A 74 3.24 15.12 14.12
C ARG A 74 2.47 13.81 14.21
N PHE A 75 2.88 12.89 15.09
CA PHE A 75 2.34 11.55 15.17
C PHE A 75 2.02 11.13 16.61
N LYS A 76 0.86 10.50 16.79
CA LYS A 76 0.47 9.86 18.04
C LYS A 76 0.84 8.38 18.00
N PRO A 77 1.39 7.80 19.09
CA PRO A 77 1.61 6.37 19.16
C PRO A 77 0.28 5.61 19.07
N ILE A 78 0.28 4.50 18.35
CA ILE A 78 -0.91 3.63 18.29
C ILE A 78 -0.88 2.75 19.54
N GLN A 79 -1.86 2.94 20.43
CA GLN A 79 -2.09 2.02 21.54
C GLN A 79 -2.63 0.70 21.00
N GLY A 80 -2.07 -0.42 21.49
CA GLY A 80 -2.46 -1.77 21.10
C GLY A 80 -3.80 -2.21 21.68
#